data_AF-A0A2E7UHY2-F1
#
_entry.id   AF-A0A2E7UHY2-F1
#
_cell.length_a   1.000
_cell.length_b   1.000
_cell.length_c   1.000
_cell.angle_alpha   90.00
_cell.angle_beta   90.00
_cell.angle_gamma   90.00
#
_symmetry.space_group_name_H-M   'P 1'
#
loop_
_entity.id
_entity.type
_entity.pdbx_description
1 polymer ?
#
loop_
_entity_poly.entity_id
_entity_poly.type
_entity_poly.pdbx_seq_one_letter_code
_entity_poly.pdbx_strand_id
1 'polypeptide(L)'
;MMMLAALLLAGATVPGPDVSPLAEADHVHEWTQAYADDEGTLWVDPTWDASLDVEGIELPLFLMRMEMTPDGMTSPIIADMAMAVDCERDRMGIAGSWTEAPEAGTQGSAWFDEVDMNVTEEPLGDDDITIFRAVCGPNWQP
;
A
#
# COMPACT_ATOMS: atom_id res chain seq x y z
N MET A 1 -24.80 -19.72 35.49
CA MET A 1 -23.61 -20.21 34.77
C MET A 1 -23.44 -19.29 33.56
N MET A 2 -22.56 -18.30 33.66
CA MET A 2 -22.31 -17.29 32.62
C MET A 2 -21.30 -17.89 31.65
N MET A 3 -21.70 -18.21 30.41
CA MET A 3 -20.76 -18.50 29.33
C MET A 3 -20.38 -17.17 28.70
N LEU A 4 -19.17 -16.68 29.00
CA LEU A 4 -18.52 -15.65 28.20
C LEU A 4 -18.22 -16.29 26.84
N ALA A 5 -18.96 -15.87 25.81
CA ALA A 5 -18.60 -16.13 24.43
C ALA A 5 -17.39 -15.23 24.11
N ALA A 6 -16.21 -15.84 24.01
CA ALA A 6 -15.05 -15.19 23.42
C ALA A 6 -15.32 -15.03 21.92
N LEU A 7 -15.62 -13.81 21.47
CA LEU A 7 -15.56 -13.49 20.05
C LEU A 7 -14.08 -13.52 19.65
N LEU A 8 -13.67 -14.55 18.92
CA LEU A 8 -12.44 -14.54 18.15
C LEU A 8 -12.63 -13.50 17.03
N LEU A 9 -12.06 -12.32 17.21
CA LEU A 9 -11.75 -11.42 16.11
C LEU A 9 -10.74 -12.16 15.23
N ALA A 10 -11.21 -12.81 14.16
CA ALA A 10 -10.33 -13.20 13.07
C ALA A 10 -9.88 -11.88 12.41
N GLY A 11 -8.78 -11.32 12.91
CA GLY A 11 -8.07 -10.27 12.18
C GLY A 11 -7.68 -10.87 10.83
N ALA A 12 -8.04 -10.20 9.74
CA ALA A 12 -7.54 -10.55 8.43
C ALA A 12 -6.01 -10.57 8.52
N THR A 13 -5.40 -11.72 8.24
CA THR A 13 -3.95 -11.83 8.19
C THR A 13 -3.48 -11.14 6.92
N VAL A 14 -2.59 -10.16 7.04
CA VAL A 14 -1.99 -9.50 5.89
C VAL A 14 -1.09 -10.51 5.18
N PRO A 15 -1.30 -10.79 3.88
CA PRO A 15 -0.51 -11.77 3.15
C PRO A 15 0.91 -11.26 2.91
N GLY A 16 1.82 -12.16 2.55
CA GLY A 16 3.21 -11.81 2.19
C GLY A 16 4.17 -11.80 3.37
N PRO A 17 5.33 -11.14 3.24
CA PRO A 17 6.35 -11.14 4.29
C PRO A 17 5.89 -10.28 5.48
N ASP A 18 6.32 -10.69 6.68
CA ASP A 18 6.03 -9.97 7.93
C ASP A 18 6.55 -8.52 7.89
N VAL A 19 7.73 -8.32 7.30
CA VAL A 19 8.32 -7.00 7.02
C VAL A 19 8.41 -6.82 5.51
N SER A 20 7.87 -5.73 5.01
CA SER A 20 7.98 -5.37 3.60
C SER A 20 9.44 -5.19 3.19
N PRO A 21 9.88 -5.75 2.07
CA PRO A 21 11.22 -5.53 1.53
C PRO A 21 11.50 -4.09 1.08
N LEU A 22 10.47 -3.21 1.09
CA LEU A 22 10.60 -1.78 0.82
C LEU A 22 10.77 -0.94 2.09
N ALA A 23 10.51 -1.50 3.29
CA ALA A 23 10.71 -0.80 4.55
C ALA A 23 12.06 -1.17 5.18
N GLU A 24 12.48 -0.38 6.18
CA GLU A 24 13.60 -0.72 7.04
C GLU A 24 13.36 -2.07 7.74
N ALA A 25 14.42 -2.84 7.94
CA ALA A 25 14.32 -4.21 8.44
C ALA A 25 13.74 -4.33 9.87
N ASP A 26 13.75 -3.24 10.64
CA ASP A 26 13.21 -3.12 11.99
C ASP A 26 11.87 -2.37 12.06
N HIS A 27 11.32 -1.96 10.91
CA HIS A 27 10.00 -1.34 10.87
C HIS A 27 8.91 -2.31 11.34
N VAL A 28 8.02 -1.81 12.19
CA VAL A 28 6.90 -2.58 12.74
C VAL A 28 5.63 -2.11 12.04
N HIS A 29 5.13 -2.94 11.14
CA HIS A 29 3.95 -2.60 10.35
C HIS A 29 2.65 -2.59 11.17
N GLU A 30 1.83 -1.56 10.97
CA GLU A 30 0.44 -1.49 11.44
C GLU A 30 -0.52 -1.41 10.24
N TRP A 31 -0.47 -2.46 9.40
CA TRP A 31 -1.32 -2.57 8.22
C TRP A 31 -2.81 -2.37 8.53
N THR A 32 -3.40 -1.43 7.80
CA THR A 32 -4.83 -1.17 7.82
C THR A 32 -5.41 -1.50 6.45
N GLN A 33 -6.47 -2.30 6.40
CA GLN A 33 -7.16 -2.59 5.16
C GLN A 33 -7.87 -1.31 4.66
N ALA A 34 -7.50 -0.83 3.47
CA ALA A 34 -8.11 0.33 2.83
C ALA A 34 -9.42 -0.07 2.12
N TYR A 35 -9.38 -1.14 1.31
CA TYR A 35 -10.57 -1.74 0.70
C TYR A 35 -10.34 -3.22 0.38
N ALA A 36 -11.44 -3.96 0.15
CA ALA A 36 -11.43 -5.33 -0.36
C ALA A 36 -12.67 -5.56 -1.24
N ASP A 37 -12.45 -6.13 -2.42
CA ASP A 37 -13.47 -6.49 -3.40
C ASP A 37 -13.17 -7.88 -4.02
N ASP A 38 -13.77 -8.17 -5.17
CA ASP A 38 -13.54 -9.41 -5.91
C ASP A 38 -12.24 -9.42 -6.73
N GLU A 39 -11.63 -8.26 -6.97
CA GLU A 39 -10.35 -8.12 -7.69
C GLU A 39 -9.16 -8.27 -6.74
N GLY A 40 -9.31 -7.88 -5.48
CA GLY A 40 -8.28 -8.05 -4.48
C GLY A 40 -8.55 -7.37 -3.14
N THR A 41 -7.48 -7.24 -2.36
CA THR A 41 -7.49 -6.48 -1.12
C THR A 41 -6.30 -5.54 -1.08
N LEU A 42 -6.54 -4.31 -0.65
CA LEU A 42 -5.52 -3.28 -0.45
C LEU A 42 -5.34 -3.03 1.05
N TRP A 43 -4.09 -3.08 1.49
CA TRP A 43 -3.66 -2.61 2.80
C TRP A 43 -2.72 -1.42 2.65
N VAL A 44 -2.78 -0.50 3.61
CA VAL A 44 -1.86 0.63 3.74
C VAL A 44 -1.20 0.56 5.12
N ASP A 45 0.07 0.92 5.20
CA ASP A 45 0.77 1.10 6.47
C ASP A 45 1.00 2.59 6.72
N PRO A 46 0.13 3.24 7.52
CA PRO A 46 0.26 4.67 7.80
C PRO A 46 1.37 4.97 8.82
N THR A 47 1.98 3.95 9.43
CA THR A 47 3.02 4.12 10.46
C THR A 47 4.43 4.17 9.89
N TRP A 48 4.58 3.91 8.60
CA TRP A 48 5.87 4.02 7.93
C TRP A 48 6.22 5.50 7.72
N ASP A 49 7.08 6.02 8.59
CA ASP A 49 7.54 7.41 8.58
C ASP A 49 8.80 7.54 7.71
N ALA A 50 8.61 7.52 6.39
CA ALA A 50 9.66 7.67 5.39
C ALA A 50 9.39 8.84 4.45
N SER A 51 10.45 9.42 3.89
CA SER A 51 10.37 10.49 2.89
C SER A 51 11.39 10.29 1.77
N LEU A 52 11.11 10.89 0.62
CA LEU A 52 11.99 10.91 -0.54
C LEU A 52 12.03 12.32 -1.15
N ASP A 53 13.21 12.78 -1.57
CA ASP A 53 13.34 13.98 -2.38
C ASP A 53 12.92 13.68 -3.82
N VAL A 54 11.87 14.37 -4.29
CA VAL A 54 11.39 14.31 -5.67
C VAL A 54 11.41 15.73 -6.23
N GLU A 55 12.27 15.96 -7.23
CA GLU A 55 12.44 17.26 -7.87
C GLU A 55 12.73 18.42 -6.89
N GLY A 56 13.44 18.15 -5.78
CA GLY A 56 13.79 19.15 -4.75
C GLY A 56 12.68 19.43 -3.74
N ILE A 57 11.64 18.59 -3.68
CA ILE A 57 10.59 18.60 -2.67
C ILE A 57 10.69 17.31 -1.88
N GLU A 58 10.83 17.41 -0.55
CA GLU A 58 10.75 16.25 0.33
C GLU A 58 9.29 15.83 0.47
N LEU A 59 8.95 14.67 -0.10
CA LEU A 59 7.60 14.12 -0.09
C LEU A 59 7.51 12.93 0.87
N PRO A 60 6.39 12.77 1.59
CA PRO A 60 6.13 11.56 2.36
C PRO A 60 6.02 10.36 1.43
N LEU A 61 6.60 9.24 1.86
CA LEU A 61 6.29 7.93 1.33
C LEU A 61 5.22 7.27 2.18
N PHE A 62 4.31 6.55 1.56
CA PHE A 62 3.50 5.56 2.26
C PHE A 62 3.67 4.20 1.61
N LEU A 63 3.48 3.17 2.41
CA LEU A 63 3.59 1.80 1.95
C LEU A 63 2.20 1.22 1.76
N MET A 64 1.98 0.63 0.59
CA MET A 64 0.78 -0.14 0.30
C MET A 64 1.14 -1.57 -0.04
N ARG A 65 0.25 -2.50 0.32
CA ARG A 65 0.29 -3.90 -0.06
C ARG A 65 -1.00 -4.27 -0.76
N MET A 66 -0.90 -4.95 -1.89
CA MET A 66 -2.01 -5.49 -2.65
C MET A 66 -1.90 -7.01 -2.70
N GLU A 67 -3.04 -7.67 -2.52
CA GLU A 67 -3.22 -9.09 -2.84
C GLU A 67 -4.28 -9.18 -3.92
N MET A 68 -3.94 -9.83 -5.03
CA MET A 68 -4.85 -10.04 -6.15
C MET A 68 -4.69 -11.46 -6.68
N THR A 69 -5.79 -12.10 -7.07
CA THR A 69 -5.75 -13.41 -7.72
C THR A 69 -6.36 -13.27 -9.11
N PRO A 70 -5.55 -12.99 -10.14
CA PRO A 70 -6.05 -12.83 -11.50
C PRO A 70 -6.80 -14.07 -11.99
N ASP A 71 -7.76 -13.85 -12.89
CA ASP A 71 -8.52 -14.93 -13.51
C ASP A 71 -7.61 -16.01 -14.12
N GLY A 72 -7.84 -17.26 -13.69
CA GLY A 72 -7.08 -18.41 -14.16
C GLY A 72 -5.81 -18.72 -13.38
N MET A 73 -5.49 -17.94 -12.34
CA MET A 73 -4.46 -18.27 -11.36
C MET A 73 -5.07 -18.93 -10.12
N THR A 74 -4.30 -19.79 -9.46
CA THR A 74 -4.70 -20.45 -8.19
C THR A 74 -3.96 -19.90 -6.97
N SER A 75 -2.91 -19.12 -7.21
CA SER A 75 -2.07 -18.50 -6.20
C SER A 75 -2.13 -16.97 -6.33
N PRO A 76 -2.24 -16.23 -5.23
CA PRO A 76 -2.28 -14.78 -5.29
C PRO A 76 -0.95 -14.18 -5.74
N ILE A 77 -1.02 -13.01 -6.36
CA ILE A 77 0.07 -12.07 -6.51
C ILE A 77 0.03 -11.12 -5.33
N ILE A 78 1.16 -10.94 -4.67
CA ILE A 78 1.32 -10.00 -3.57
C ILE A 78 2.30 -8.93 -4.04
N ALA A 79 1.91 -7.66 -3.96
CA ALA A 79 2.74 -6.54 -4.37
C ALA A 79 2.78 -5.47 -3.30
N ASP A 80 3.98 -4.99 -2.97
CA ASP A 80 4.15 -3.80 -2.14
C ASP A 80 4.58 -2.64 -3.03
N MET A 81 4.08 -1.44 -2.74
CA MET A 81 4.51 -0.22 -3.41
C MET A 81 4.82 0.86 -2.37
N ALA A 82 5.98 1.49 -2.52
CA ALA A 82 6.33 2.71 -1.82
C ALA A 82 5.92 3.88 -2.71
N MET A 83 4.94 4.65 -2.26
CA MET A 83 4.30 5.69 -3.04
C MET A 83 4.66 7.06 -2.48
N ALA A 84 5.23 7.94 -3.31
CA ALA A 84 5.43 9.34 -2.97
C ALA A 84 4.13 10.12 -3.18
N VAL A 85 3.76 10.96 -2.22
CA VAL A 85 2.48 11.71 -2.25
C VAL A 85 2.72 13.19 -2.06
N ASP A 86 2.26 13.99 -3.00
CA ASP A 86 2.19 15.44 -2.88
C ASP A 86 0.74 15.85 -2.54
N CYS A 87 0.47 15.98 -1.25
CA CYS A 87 -0.84 16.37 -0.72
C CYS A 87 -1.29 17.79 -1.12
N GLU A 88 -0.37 18.67 -1.54
CA GLU A 88 -0.69 20.06 -1.91
C GLU A 88 -1.05 20.20 -3.39
N ARG A 89 -0.59 19.27 -4.23
CA ARG A 89 -0.75 19.29 -5.69
C ARG A 89 -1.54 18.11 -6.24
N ASP A 90 -2.10 17.28 -5.36
CA ASP A 90 -2.94 16.14 -5.69
C ASP A 90 -2.26 15.11 -6.60
N ARG A 91 -0.96 14.86 -6.34
CA ARG A 91 -0.11 13.99 -7.15
C ARG A 91 0.45 12.83 -6.37
N MET A 92 0.58 11.69 -7.06
CA MET A 92 1.26 10.51 -6.52
C MET A 92 2.21 9.91 -7.55
N GLY A 93 3.27 9.29 -7.07
CA GLY A 93 4.25 8.56 -7.88
C GLY A 93 4.73 7.30 -7.19
N ILE A 94 5.15 6.30 -7.97
CA ILE A 94 5.72 5.06 -7.43
C ILE A 94 7.22 5.26 -7.23
N ALA A 95 7.68 5.23 -5.98
CA ALA A 95 9.10 5.35 -5.62
C ALA A 95 9.81 3.99 -5.52
N GLY A 96 9.07 2.94 -5.20
CA GLY A 96 9.59 1.58 -5.17
C GLY A 96 8.49 0.54 -5.29
N SER A 97 8.85 -0.65 -5.74
CA SER A 97 7.95 -1.78 -5.82
C SER A 97 8.61 -3.07 -5.39
N TRP A 98 7.83 -3.94 -4.78
CA TRP A 98 8.18 -5.33 -4.55
C TRP A 98 7.02 -6.20 -5.01
N THR A 99 7.31 -7.38 -5.53
CA THR A 99 6.27 -8.31 -5.98
C THR A 99 6.69 -9.74 -5.74
N GLU A 100 5.74 -10.56 -5.31
CA GLU A 100 5.79 -12.01 -5.26
C GLU A 100 4.62 -12.60 -6.05
N ALA A 101 4.93 -13.37 -7.09
CA ALA A 101 3.97 -14.09 -7.91
C ALA A 101 4.47 -15.52 -8.11
N PRO A 102 4.08 -16.48 -7.24
CA PRO A 102 4.64 -17.83 -7.22
C PRO A 102 4.48 -18.59 -8.55
N GLU A 103 3.30 -18.51 -9.17
CA GLU A 103 3.02 -19.18 -10.45
C GLU A 103 3.80 -18.59 -11.63
N ALA A 104 4.14 -17.29 -11.56
CA ALA A 104 4.98 -16.62 -12.55
C ALA A 104 6.48 -16.79 -12.26
N GLY A 105 6.85 -17.32 -11.09
CA GLY A 105 8.24 -17.44 -10.65
C GLY A 105 8.91 -16.08 -10.38
N THR A 106 8.12 -15.05 -10.06
CA THR A 106 8.62 -13.68 -9.84
C THR A 106 8.71 -13.40 -8.35
N GLN A 107 9.89 -12.97 -7.90
CA GLN A 107 10.09 -12.37 -6.58
C GLN A 107 11.21 -11.32 -6.67
N GLY A 108 10.96 -10.10 -6.24
CA GLY A 108 12.00 -9.07 -6.23
C GLY A 108 11.49 -7.69 -5.86
N SER A 109 12.42 -6.84 -5.42
CA SER A 109 12.19 -5.42 -5.16
C SER A 109 13.03 -4.54 -6.08
N ALA A 110 12.51 -3.36 -6.38
CA ALA A 110 13.18 -2.30 -7.10
C ALA A 110 12.82 -0.94 -6.49
N TRP A 111 13.81 -0.05 -6.42
CA TRP A 111 13.62 1.37 -6.15
C TRP A 111 13.83 2.13 -7.47
N PHE A 112 13.06 3.20 -7.66
CA PHE A 112 13.12 4.01 -8.88
C PHE A 112 13.92 5.29 -8.62
N ASP A 113 14.92 5.53 -9.46
CA ASP A 113 15.77 6.73 -9.38
C ASP A 113 15.00 8.00 -9.81
N GLU A 114 14.00 7.83 -10.69
CA GLU A 114 13.11 8.90 -11.17
C GLU A 114 11.67 8.51 -10.83
N VAL A 115 10.98 9.38 -10.10
CA VAL A 115 9.58 9.18 -9.69
C VAL A 115 8.67 10.04 -10.56
N ASP A 116 7.86 9.40 -11.40
CA ASP A 116 6.82 10.09 -12.16
C ASP A 116 5.61 10.35 -11.25
N MET A 117 5.37 11.63 -10.94
CA MET A 117 4.30 12.08 -10.03
C MET A 117 2.92 12.19 -10.71
N ASN A 118 2.72 11.54 -11.87
CA ASN A 118 1.47 11.56 -12.64
C ASN A 118 0.76 10.20 -12.65
N VAL A 119 0.87 9.41 -11.57
CA VAL A 119 0.11 8.15 -11.44
C VAL A 119 -1.39 8.43 -11.33
N THR A 120 -1.76 9.56 -10.74
CA THR A 120 -3.14 10.00 -10.61
C THR A 120 -3.65 10.68 -11.88
N GLU A 121 -4.91 10.42 -12.25
CA GLU A 121 -5.60 11.11 -13.33
C GLU A 121 -6.50 12.24 -12.78
N GLU A 122 -6.70 13.32 -13.54
CA GLU A 122 -7.66 14.38 -13.19
C GLU A 122 -8.99 14.21 -13.95
N PRO A 123 -10.15 14.20 -13.27
CA PRO A 123 -10.33 14.30 -11.82
C PRO A 123 -9.97 12.99 -11.09
N LEU A 124 -9.50 13.11 -9.84
CA LEU A 124 -9.15 11.96 -9.01
C LEU A 124 -10.33 10.99 -8.86
N GLY A 125 -10.01 9.69 -8.92
CA GLY A 125 -10.96 8.63 -8.61
C GLY A 125 -11.23 8.49 -7.10
N ASP A 126 -12.28 7.75 -6.75
CA ASP A 126 -12.62 7.48 -5.34
C ASP A 126 -11.51 6.71 -4.60
N ASP A 127 -10.78 5.84 -5.31
CA ASP A 127 -9.66 5.08 -4.76
C ASP A 127 -8.46 5.98 -4.46
N ASP A 128 -8.13 6.89 -5.38
CA ASP A 128 -7.08 7.90 -5.17
C ASP A 128 -7.42 8.77 -3.96
N ILE A 129 -8.66 9.25 -3.86
CA ILE A 129 -9.13 10.06 -2.72
C ILE A 129 -9.01 9.27 -1.40
N THR A 130 -9.30 7.98 -1.42
CA THR A 130 -9.16 7.10 -0.25
C THR A 130 -7.71 7.02 0.20
N ILE A 131 -6.79 6.87 -0.75
CA ILE A 131 -5.35 6.87 -0.50
C ILE A 131 -4.89 8.22 0.06
N PHE A 132 -5.22 9.33 -0.60
CA PHE A 132 -4.86 10.66 -0.12
C PHE A 132 -5.40 10.94 1.29
N ARG A 133 -6.62 10.50 1.63
CA ARG A 133 -7.14 10.66 3.00
C ARG A 133 -6.43 9.78 4.03
N ALA A 134 -5.92 8.62 3.63
CA ALA A 134 -5.12 7.78 4.50
C ALA A 134 -3.75 8.42 4.80
N VAL A 135 -3.17 9.12 3.82
CA VAL A 135 -1.80 9.69 3.91
C VAL A 135 -1.81 11.14 4.40
N CYS A 136 -2.57 12.00 3.73
CA CYS A 136 -2.64 13.44 3.99
C CYS A 136 -3.62 13.80 5.13
N GLY A 137 -4.35 12.81 5.64
CA GLY A 137 -5.28 12.92 6.74
C GLY A 137 -6.76 12.92 6.33
N PRO A 138 -7.67 12.57 7.26
CA PRO A 138 -9.05 12.22 6.95
C PRO A 138 -9.90 13.38 6.40
N ASN A 139 -9.45 14.63 6.56
CA ASN A 139 -10.13 15.82 6.10
C ASN A 139 -9.59 16.36 4.77
N TRP A 140 -8.59 15.69 4.18
CA TRP A 140 -8.03 16.10 2.90
C TRP A 140 -9.10 16.09 1.79
N GLN A 141 -9.00 17.06 0.89
CA GLN A 141 -9.82 17.24 -0.31
C GLN A 141 -8.93 17.77 -1.44
N PRO A 142 -9.18 17.36 -2.70
CA PRO A 142 -8.58 17.98 -3.88
C PRO A 142 -9.14 19.40 -4.13
#